data_AF-A0A7Z9Y190-F1
#
_entry.id   AF-A0A7Z9Y190-F1
#
_cell.length_a   1.000
_cell.length_b   1.000
_cell.length_c   1.000
_cell.angle_alpha   90.00
_cell.angle_beta   90.00
_cell.angle_gamma   90.00
#
_symmetry.space_group_name_H-M   'P 1'
#
loop_
_entity.id
_entity.type
_entity.pdbx_description
1 polymer ?
#
loop_
_entity_poly.entity_id
_entity_poly.type
_entity_poly.pdbx_seq_one_letter_code
_entity_poly.pdbx_strand_id
1 'polypeptide(L)'
;MDALGINFGYLGMQILLFVILLLVLKGYLYAPITKALEERKAKIAKGLEDARQASIARDNADAEAKKILDEARAEAAKIRQDAAVQAEEQAEAITAKAAEDAKAIVAAAQEEAEVERNRILADMRGQVAAIAVAAANKLVGATLDESRQRALIDDFFAQVPADAKSLSGDTAVVTSALPLTEEEKAKAKEVLGVSAVEFVVDPGIMGGLVIRVGDQVVDDSVASQMGALRESLS
;
A
#
# COMPACT_ATOMS: atom_id res chain seq x y z
N MET A 1 35.87 -52.63 129.87
CA MET A 1 35.75 -51.52 128.90
C MET A 1 37.15 -50.98 128.71
N ASP A 2 37.87 -51.48 127.70
CA ASP A 2 39.12 -50.92 127.11
C ASP A 2 39.71 -51.94 126.12
N ALA A 3 38.91 -52.36 125.12
CA ALA A 3 39.39 -53.25 124.04
C ALA A 3 38.97 -52.79 122.64
N LEU A 4 38.27 -51.67 122.55
CA LEU A 4 37.98 -50.93 121.33
C LEU A 4 38.09 -49.48 121.80
N GLY A 5 39.14 -48.75 121.40
CA GLY A 5 39.38 -47.35 121.76
C GLY A 5 38.31 -46.38 121.20
N ILE A 6 37.05 -46.75 121.29
CA ILE A 6 35.89 -46.04 120.79
C ILE A 6 35.38 -45.18 121.93
N ASN A 7 35.73 -43.91 121.85
CA ASN A 7 35.21 -42.89 122.73
C ASN A 7 33.82 -42.47 122.21
N PHE A 8 32.73 -42.92 122.84
CA PHE A 8 31.35 -42.66 122.38
C PHE A 8 31.04 -41.16 122.24
N GLY A 9 31.67 -40.30 123.03
CA GLY A 9 31.56 -38.84 122.87
C GLY A 9 32.23 -38.33 121.59
N TYR A 10 33.41 -38.87 121.24
CA TYR A 10 34.10 -38.55 119.99
C TYR A 10 33.32 -39.06 118.77
N LEU A 11 32.76 -40.27 118.86
CA LEU A 11 31.91 -40.84 117.80
C LEU A 11 30.65 -39.98 117.54
N GLY A 12 29.98 -39.52 118.61
CA GLY A 12 28.82 -38.64 118.49
C GLY A 12 29.15 -37.29 117.85
N MET A 13 30.27 -36.67 118.24
CA MET A 13 30.76 -35.43 117.62
C MET A 13 31.12 -35.63 116.14
N GLN A 14 31.76 -36.75 115.79
CA GLN A 14 32.11 -37.09 114.41
C GLN A 14 30.88 -37.32 113.54
N ILE A 15 29.85 -37.99 114.06
CA ILE A 15 28.55 -38.14 113.37
C ILE A 15 27.89 -36.77 113.17
N LEU A 16 27.88 -35.91 114.19
CA LEU A 16 27.30 -34.57 114.09
C LEU A 16 28.03 -33.72 113.04
N LEU A 17 29.38 -33.75 113.03
CA LEU A 17 30.19 -33.07 112.01
C LEU A 17 29.91 -33.63 110.60
N PHE A 18 29.78 -34.96 110.47
CA PHE A 18 29.45 -35.62 109.22
C PHE A 18 28.06 -35.23 108.71
N VAL A 19 27.06 -35.15 109.59
CA VAL A 19 25.70 -34.70 109.24
C VAL A 19 25.70 -33.24 108.80
N ILE A 20 26.42 -32.36 109.52
CA ILE A 20 26.58 -30.95 109.11
C ILE A 20 27.24 -30.87 107.74
N LEU A 21 28.33 -31.62 107.50
CA LEU A 21 29.00 -31.69 106.21
C LEU A 21 28.06 -32.18 105.10
N LEU A 22 27.25 -33.20 105.37
CA LEU A 22 26.28 -33.76 104.42
C LEU A 22 25.21 -32.72 104.05
N LEU A 23 24.69 -31.97 105.03
CA LEU A 23 23.74 -30.89 104.78
C LEU A 23 24.35 -29.77 103.95
N VAL A 24 25.61 -29.39 104.22
CA VAL A 24 26.34 -28.39 103.42
C VAL A 24 26.59 -28.89 102.00
N LEU A 25 27.02 -30.15 101.81
CA LEU A 25 27.21 -30.74 100.48
C LEU A 25 25.89 -30.82 99.71
N LYS A 26 24.81 -31.23 100.36
CA LYS A 26 23.49 -31.34 99.75
C LYS A 26 22.96 -29.97 99.32
N GLY A 27 23.11 -28.95 100.16
CA GLY A 27 22.64 -27.60 99.86
C GLY A 27 23.51 -26.87 98.83
N TYR A 28 24.83 -26.96 98.96
CA TYR A 28 25.76 -26.12 98.21
C TYR A 28 26.38 -26.80 96.98
N LEU A 29 26.61 -28.11 96.99
CA LEU A 29 27.31 -28.82 95.91
C LEU A 29 26.39 -29.65 95.01
N TYR A 30 25.39 -30.33 95.57
CA TYR A 30 24.50 -31.18 94.79
C TYR A 30 23.62 -30.38 93.83
N ALA A 31 23.01 -29.29 94.30
CA ALA A 31 22.14 -28.43 93.51
C ALA A 31 22.79 -27.81 92.26
N PRO A 32 23.99 -27.20 92.31
CA PRO A 32 24.63 -26.66 91.10
C PRO A 32 25.07 -27.76 90.12
N ILE A 33 25.49 -28.94 90.60
CA ILE A 33 25.90 -30.05 89.73
C ILE A 33 24.68 -30.61 88.97
N THR A 34 23.56 -30.88 89.65
CA THR A 34 22.36 -31.39 88.97
C THR A 34 21.80 -30.37 88.00
N LYS A 35 21.78 -29.09 88.38
CA LYS A 35 21.36 -28.00 87.49
C LYS A 35 22.23 -27.91 86.22
N ALA A 36 23.55 -28.01 86.35
CA ALA A 36 24.46 -28.00 85.20
C ALA A 36 24.25 -29.21 84.27
N LEU A 37 23.95 -30.39 84.84
CA LEU A 37 23.62 -31.59 84.06
C LEU A 37 22.27 -31.48 83.35
N GLU A 38 21.25 -30.95 84.02
CA GLU A 38 19.93 -30.69 83.42
C GLU A 38 20.00 -29.64 82.31
N GLU A 39 20.73 -28.54 82.52
CA GLU A 39 20.97 -27.53 81.49
C GLU A 39 21.70 -28.12 80.27
N ARG A 40 22.70 -28.99 80.48
CA ARG A 40 23.36 -29.70 79.37
C ARG A 40 22.39 -30.62 78.64
N LYS A 41 21.59 -31.42 79.35
CA LYS A 41 20.58 -32.30 78.74
C LYS A 41 19.56 -31.49 77.94
N ALA A 42 19.06 -30.39 78.49
CA ALA A 42 18.12 -29.50 77.82
C ALA A 42 18.72 -28.86 76.57
N LYS A 43 19.99 -28.39 76.62
CA LYS A 43 20.68 -27.84 75.45
C LYS A 43 20.86 -28.87 74.34
N ILE A 44 21.21 -30.11 74.68
CA ILE A 44 21.36 -31.20 73.69
C ILE A 44 20.00 -31.57 73.09
N ALA A 45 18.97 -31.75 73.92
CA ALA A 45 17.63 -32.07 73.46
C ALA A 45 17.08 -30.97 72.54
N LYS A 46 17.26 -29.70 72.93
CA LYS A 46 16.89 -28.55 72.10
C LYS A 46 17.69 -28.52 70.80
N GLY A 47 19.01 -28.70 70.84
CA GLY A 47 19.85 -28.71 69.64
C GLY A 47 19.48 -29.84 68.67
N LEU A 48 19.12 -31.02 69.17
CA LEU A 48 18.65 -32.12 68.34
C LEU A 48 17.28 -31.83 67.70
N GLU A 49 16.35 -31.25 68.46
CA GLU A 49 15.04 -30.88 67.91
C GLU A 49 15.15 -29.72 66.91
N ASP A 50 15.97 -28.70 67.20
CA ASP A 50 16.24 -27.60 66.27
C ASP A 50 16.88 -28.13 64.97
N ALA A 51 17.84 -29.07 65.07
CA ALA A 51 18.44 -29.71 63.90
C ALA A 51 17.43 -30.54 63.10
N ARG A 52 16.52 -31.26 63.78
CA ARG A 52 15.44 -32.03 63.13
C ARG A 52 14.48 -31.09 62.40
N GLN A 53 14.07 -30.01 63.04
CA GLN A 53 13.20 -29.00 62.41
C GLN A 53 13.88 -28.32 61.23
N ALA A 54 15.17 -27.98 61.35
CA ALA A 54 15.94 -27.41 60.25
C ALA A 54 16.04 -28.38 59.05
N SER A 55 16.22 -29.68 59.31
CA SER A 55 16.21 -30.70 58.25
C SER A 55 14.86 -30.79 57.56
N ILE A 56 13.76 -30.85 58.31
CA ILE A 56 12.40 -30.91 57.75
C ILE A 56 12.09 -29.64 56.95
N ALA A 57 12.43 -28.46 57.48
CA ALA A 57 12.22 -27.19 56.79
C ALA A 57 13.02 -27.13 55.47
N ARG A 58 14.26 -27.63 55.49
CA ARG A 58 15.09 -27.74 54.28
C ARG A 58 14.46 -28.69 53.26
N ASP A 59 14.06 -29.89 53.67
CA ASP A 59 13.47 -30.88 52.76
C ASP A 59 12.16 -30.36 52.14
N ASN A 60 11.35 -29.64 52.92
CA ASN A 60 10.14 -28.96 52.43
C ASN A 60 10.47 -27.84 51.45
N ALA A 61 11.47 -27.01 51.75
CA ALA A 61 11.92 -25.93 50.85
C ALA A 61 12.49 -26.48 49.54
N ASP A 62 13.26 -27.58 49.59
CA ASP A 62 13.78 -28.26 48.41
C ASP A 62 12.65 -28.86 47.55
N ALA A 63 11.59 -29.40 48.19
CA ALA A 63 10.42 -29.91 47.50
C ALA A 63 9.59 -28.79 46.84
N GLU A 64 9.38 -27.67 47.54
CA GLU A 64 8.67 -26.51 47.01
C GLU A 64 9.45 -25.86 45.86
N ALA A 65 10.78 -25.71 46.00
CA ALA A 65 11.64 -25.20 44.94
C ALA A 65 11.57 -26.07 43.68
N LYS A 66 11.59 -27.40 43.82
CA LYS A 66 11.40 -28.32 42.68
C LYS A 66 10.04 -28.14 42.02
N LYS A 67 8.97 -28.02 42.82
CA LYS A 67 7.63 -27.79 42.31
C LYS A 67 7.54 -26.49 41.52
N ILE A 68 8.08 -25.38 42.05
CA ILE A 68 8.13 -24.09 41.36
C ILE A 68 8.92 -24.19 40.05
N LEU A 69 10.06 -24.89 40.05
CA LEU A 69 10.86 -25.09 38.83
C LEU A 69 10.11 -25.91 37.77
N ASP A 70 9.39 -26.95 38.18
CA ASP A 70 8.62 -27.78 37.26
C ASP A 70 7.39 -27.03 36.71
N GLU A 71 6.70 -26.25 37.54
CA GLU A 71 5.63 -25.34 37.12
C GLU A 71 6.15 -24.28 36.14
N ALA A 72 7.27 -23.63 36.45
CA ALA A 72 7.89 -22.64 35.56
C ALA A 72 8.33 -23.25 34.22
N ARG A 73 8.83 -24.50 34.23
CA ARG A 73 9.18 -25.23 33.00
C ARG A 73 7.95 -25.56 32.17
N ALA A 74 6.86 -26.00 32.80
CA ALA A 74 5.60 -26.29 32.14
C ALA A 74 4.98 -25.02 31.54
N GLU A 75 4.99 -23.91 32.27
CA GLU A 75 4.52 -22.61 31.79
C GLU A 75 5.38 -22.10 30.63
N ALA A 76 6.71 -22.19 30.74
CA ALA A 76 7.61 -21.81 29.65
C ALA A 76 7.40 -22.68 28.39
N ALA A 77 7.14 -23.98 28.56
CA ALA A 77 6.81 -24.87 27.44
C ALA A 77 5.49 -24.47 26.79
N LYS A 78 4.46 -24.14 27.59
CA LYS A 78 3.17 -23.65 27.11
C LYS A 78 3.32 -22.33 26.35
N ILE A 79 4.05 -21.35 26.90
CA ILE A 79 4.31 -20.07 26.23
C ILE A 79 4.99 -20.28 24.88
N ARG A 80 5.97 -21.19 24.79
CA ARG A 80 6.62 -21.50 23.51
C ARG A 80 5.67 -22.17 22.52
N GLN A 81 4.80 -23.07 22.98
CA GLN A 81 3.81 -23.70 22.13
C GLN A 81 2.79 -22.67 21.61
N ASP A 82 2.24 -21.85 22.49
CA ASP A 82 1.28 -20.80 22.14
C ASP A 82 1.90 -19.79 21.17
N ALA A 83 3.17 -19.40 21.39
CA ALA A 83 3.91 -18.54 20.47
C ALA A 83 4.15 -19.19 19.10
N ALA A 84 4.41 -20.50 19.05
CA ALA A 84 4.58 -21.22 17.78
C ALA A 84 3.27 -21.27 16.99
N VAL A 85 2.15 -21.57 17.65
CA VAL A 85 0.82 -21.57 17.03
C VAL A 85 0.47 -20.19 16.51
N GLN A 86 0.66 -19.13 17.32
CA GLN A 86 0.41 -17.75 16.88
C GLN A 86 1.30 -17.34 15.71
N ALA A 87 2.57 -17.77 15.69
CA ALA A 87 3.47 -17.50 14.58
C ALA A 87 3.03 -18.20 13.29
N GLU A 88 2.55 -19.43 13.38
CA GLU A 88 2.00 -20.18 12.25
C GLU A 88 0.73 -19.51 11.71
N GLU A 89 -0.23 -19.18 12.58
CA GLU A 89 -1.45 -18.44 12.21
C GLU A 89 -1.13 -17.09 11.56
N GLN A 90 -0.15 -16.35 12.08
CA GLN A 90 0.29 -15.09 11.48
C GLN A 90 0.96 -15.30 10.12
N ALA A 91 1.78 -16.34 9.97
CA ALA A 91 2.40 -16.66 8.69
C ALA A 91 1.35 -17.04 7.64
N GLU A 92 0.36 -17.86 8.01
CA GLU A 92 -0.78 -18.19 7.14
C GLU A 92 -1.58 -16.94 6.78
N ALA A 93 -1.89 -16.06 7.74
CA ALA A 93 -2.62 -14.82 7.48
C ALA A 93 -1.83 -13.87 6.54
N ILE A 94 -0.52 -13.74 6.75
CA ILE A 94 0.35 -12.92 5.88
C ILE A 94 0.39 -13.50 4.46
N THR A 95 0.56 -14.81 4.32
CA THR A 95 0.60 -15.45 2.99
C THR A 95 -0.75 -15.38 2.28
N ALA A 96 -1.85 -15.57 2.99
CA ALA A 96 -3.20 -15.40 2.45
C ALA A 96 -3.42 -13.96 1.96
N LYS A 97 -3.07 -12.97 2.78
CA LYS A 97 -3.17 -11.55 2.41
C LYS A 97 -2.27 -11.20 1.23
N ALA A 98 -1.02 -11.68 1.24
CA ALA A 98 -0.10 -11.46 0.12
C ALA A 98 -0.62 -12.09 -1.20
N ALA A 99 -1.28 -13.25 -1.13
CA ALA A 99 -1.90 -13.87 -2.29
C ALA A 99 -3.14 -13.10 -2.77
N GLU A 100 -3.92 -12.52 -1.86
CA GLU A 100 -5.04 -11.63 -2.18
C GLU A 100 -4.54 -10.33 -2.84
N ASP A 101 -3.55 -9.67 -2.24
CA ASP A 101 -2.93 -8.45 -2.77
C ASP A 101 -2.31 -8.72 -4.15
N ALA A 102 -1.63 -9.86 -4.34
CA ALA A 102 -1.08 -10.24 -5.63
C ALA A 102 -2.18 -10.43 -6.70
N LYS A 103 -3.31 -11.06 -6.35
CA LYS A 103 -4.46 -11.19 -7.26
C LYS A 103 -5.05 -9.82 -7.60
N ALA A 104 -5.18 -8.93 -6.63
CA ALA A 104 -5.69 -7.58 -6.83
C ALA A 104 -4.77 -6.77 -7.77
N ILE A 105 -3.45 -6.86 -7.59
CA ILE A 105 -2.46 -6.22 -8.46
C ILE A 105 -2.56 -6.75 -9.89
N VAL A 106 -2.65 -8.07 -10.08
CA VAL A 106 -2.79 -8.66 -11.42
C VAL A 106 -4.10 -8.25 -12.07
N ALA A 107 -5.21 -8.23 -11.33
CA ALA A 107 -6.49 -7.78 -11.85
C ALA A 107 -6.45 -6.31 -12.29
N ALA A 108 -5.88 -5.43 -11.46
CA ALA A 108 -5.70 -4.02 -11.79
C ALA A 108 -4.79 -3.83 -13.02
N ALA A 109 -3.69 -4.59 -13.11
CA ALA A 109 -2.79 -4.54 -14.26
C ALA A 109 -3.46 -5.04 -15.55
N GLN A 110 -4.36 -6.02 -15.48
CA GLN A 110 -5.14 -6.47 -16.63
C GLN A 110 -6.14 -5.41 -17.09
N GLU A 111 -6.82 -4.75 -16.16
CA GLU A 111 -7.73 -3.64 -16.47
C GLU A 111 -6.98 -2.47 -17.11
N GLU A 112 -5.84 -2.07 -16.56
CA GLU A 112 -4.98 -1.03 -17.12
C GLU A 112 -4.47 -1.41 -18.51
N ALA A 113 -4.08 -2.68 -18.71
CA ALA A 113 -3.65 -3.17 -20.02
C ALA A 113 -4.77 -3.13 -21.07
N GLU A 114 -6.01 -3.46 -20.71
CA GLU A 114 -7.16 -3.35 -21.62
C GLU A 114 -7.47 -1.88 -21.96
N VAL A 115 -7.40 -0.97 -20.98
CA VAL A 115 -7.57 0.46 -21.21
C VAL A 115 -6.49 0.98 -22.17
N GLU A 116 -5.22 0.66 -21.93
CA GLU A 116 -4.11 1.08 -22.77
C GLU A 116 -4.21 0.47 -24.18
N ARG A 117 -4.59 -0.81 -24.29
CA ARG A 117 -4.85 -1.45 -25.57
C ARG A 117 -5.92 -0.73 -26.36
N ASN A 118 -7.04 -0.37 -25.73
CA ASN A 118 -8.12 0.36 -26.38
C ASN A 118 -7.67 1.76 -26.83
N ARG A 119 -6.85 2.44 -26.02
CA ARG A 119 -6.23 3.72 -26.39
C ARG A 119 -5.33 3.58 -27.62
N ILE A 120 -4.42 2.60 -27.63
CA ILE A 120 -3.54 2.32 -28.78
C ILE A 120 -4.36 2.00 -30.04
N LEU A 121 -5.43 1.20 -29.91
CA LEU A 121 -6.32 0.89 -31.04
C LEU A 121 -7.05 2.12 -31.57
N ALA A 122 -7.47 3.04 -30.69
CA ALA A 122 -8.08 4.31 -31.10
C ALA A 122 -7.09 5.19 -31.85
N ASP A 123 -5.86 5.33 -31.32
CA ASP A 123 -4.78 6.08 -31.97
C ASP A 123 -4.41 5.49 -33.34
N MET A 124 -4.34 4.14 -33.44
CA MET A 124 -4.12 3.45 -34.72
C MET A 124 -5.24 3.72 -35.73
N ARG A 125 -6.51 3.74 -35.30
CA ARG A 125 -7.63 4.07 -36.19
C ARG A 125 -7.51 5.49 -36.73
N GLY A 126 -7.13 6.46 -35.88
CA GLY A 126 -6.88 7.83 -36.33
C GLY A 126 -5.75 7.92 -37.35
N GLN A 127 -4.63 7.22 -37.13
CA GLN A 127 -3.52 7.16 -38.08
C GLN A 127 -3.93 6.50 -39.41
N VAL A 128 -4.69 5.39 -39.37
CA VAL A 128 -5.19 4.73 -40.58
C VAL A 128 -6.15 5.62 -41.35
N ALA A 129 -7.05 6.33 -40.68
CA ALA A 129 -7.94 7.30 -41.31
C ALA A 129 -7.16 8.42 -42.00
N ALA A 130 -6.14 8.97 -41.32
CA ALA A 130 -5.27 10.00 -41.89
C ALA A 130 -4.51 9.50 -43.13
N ILE A 131 -3.99 8.26 -43.11
CA ILE A 131 -3.32 7.64 -44.26
C ILE A 131 -4.31 7.40 -45.41
N ALA A 132 -5.52 6.90 -45.10
CA ALA A 132 -6.57 6.67 -46.10
C ALA A 132 -7.00 7.97 -46.79
N VAL A 133 -7.17 9.05 -46.03
CA VAL A 133 -7.46 10.40 -46.54
C VAL A 133 -6.31 10.90 -47.42
N ALA A 134 -5.05 10.75 -46.98
CA ALA A 134 -3.89 11.15 -47.77
C ALA A 134 -3.79 10.36 -49.09
N ALA A 135 -4.09 9.06 -49.07
CA ALA A 135 -4.12 8.21 -50.26
C ALA A 135 -5.26 8.60 -51.21
N ALA A 136 -6.45 8.88 -50.68
CA ALA A 136 -7.60 9.37 -51.44
C ALA A 136 -7.28 10.72 -52.10
N ASN A 137 -6.69 11.67 -51.36
CA ASN A 137 -6.24 12.97 -51.90
C ASN A 137 -5.25 12.81 -53.06
N LYS A 138 -4.27 11.91 -52.91
CA LYS A 138 -3.29 11.65 -53.96
C LYS A 138 -3.92 11.01 -55.20
N LEU A 139 -4.90 10.12 -55.01
CA LEU A 139 -5.63 9.48 -56.11
C LEU A 139 -6.55 10.49 -56.83
N VAL A 140 -7.29 11.32 -56.08
CA VAL A 140 -8.16 12.37 -56.65
C VAL A 140 -7.31 13.39 -57.40
N GLY A 141 -6.21 13.87 -56.81
CA GLY A 141 -5.28 14.79 -57.49
C GLY A 141 -4.63 14.19 -58.75
N ALA A 142 -4.41 12.88 -58.80
CA ALA A 142 -3.88 12.19 -59.97
C ALA A 142 -4.95 11.85 -61.04
N THR A 143 -6.24 11.88 -60.69
CA THR A 143 -7.37 11.53 -61.58
C THR A 143 -8.25 12.73 -61.96
N LEU A 144 -7.84 13.94 -61.54
CA LEU A 144 -8.51 15.19 -61.86
C LEU A 144 -8.13 15.60 -63.29
N ASP A 145 -8.99 15.26 -64.23
CA ASP A 145 -8.90 15.66 -65.63
C ASP A 145 -9.75 16.94 -65.87
N GLU A 146 -9.44 17.67 -66.94
CA GLU A 146 -10.00 19.00 -67.22
C GLU A 146 -11.54 18.99 -67.33
N SER A 147 -12.11 17.86 -67.76
CA SER A 147 -13.55 17.63 -67.86
C SER A 147 -14.24 17.47 -66.50
N ARG A 148 -13.58 16.83 -65.52
CA ARG A 148 -14.10 16.64 -64.15
C ARG A 148 -13.99 17.91 -63.33
N GLN A 149 -12.94 18.72 -63.56
CA GLN A 149 -12.84 20.05 -62.95
C GLN A 149 -14.00 20.96 -63.37
N ARG A 150 -14.40 20.94 -64.64
CA ARG A 150 -15.59 21.70 -65.12
C ARG A 150 -16.89 21.20 -64.53
N ALA A 151 -17.08 19.88 -64.41
CA ALA A 151 -18.27 19.31 -63.77
C ALA A 151 -18.39 19.70 -62.28
N LEU A 152 -17.26 19.78 -61.55
CA LEU A 152 -17.26 20.26 -60.16
C LEU A 152 -17.57 21.75 -60.03
N ILE A 153 -17.16 22.56 -61.02
CA ILE A 153 -17.52 23.98 -61.11
C ILE A 153 -19.02 24.15 -61.38
N ASP A 154 -19.58 23.36 -62.30
CA ASP A 154 -21.02 23.36 -62.61
C ASP A 154 -21.88 22.90 -61.43
N ASP A 155 -21.46 21.84 -60.71
CA ASP A 155 -22.15 21.37 -59.50
C ASP A 155 -22.03 22.38 -58.35
N PHE A 156 -20.89 23.06 -58.20
CA PHE A 156 -20.75 24.17 -57.23
C PHE A 156 -21.73 25.31 -57.54
N PHE A 157 -21.88 25.70 -58.81
CA PHE A 157 -22.87 26.70 -59.20
C PHE A 157 -24.33 26.22 -59.03
N ALA A 158 -24.59 24.91 -59.15
CA ALA A 158 -25.90 24.34 -58.89
C ALA A 158 -26.25 24.26 -57.39
N GLN A 159 -25.23 24.17 -56.52
CA GLN A 159 -25.38 23.92 -55.09
C GLN A 159 -25.01 25.13 -54.21
N VAL A 160 -25.01 26.34 -54.76
CA VAL A 160 -24.80 27.57 -53.97
C VAL A 160 -25.96 27.76 -52.97
N PRO A 161 -25.68 27.71 -51.65
CA PRO A 161 -26.66 28.02 -50.62
C PRO A 161 -27.01 29.50 -50.65
N ALA A 162 -28.20 29.84 -50.15
CA ALA A 162 -28.79 31.18 -50.13
C ALA A 162 -27.99 32.28 -49.39
N ASP A 163 -26.77 32.00 -48.91
CA ASP A 163 -25.92 32.93 -48.16
C ASP A 163 -24.99 33.76 -49.06
N ALA A 164 -24.80 33.41 -50.34
CA ALA A 164 -24.04 34.23 -51.28
C ALA A 164 -24.81 35.48 -51.77
N LYS A 165 -26.13 35.55 -51.55
CA LYS A 165 -26.99 36.65 -52.03
C LYS A 165 -27.05 37.87 -51.09
N SER A 166 -26.36 37.86 -49.95
CA SER A 166 -26.37 38.96 -48.97
C SER A 166 -25.03 39.70 -48.82
N LEU A 167 -24.03 39.39 -49.64
CA LEU A 167 -22.73 40.07 -49.63
C LEU A 167 -22.70 41.21 -50.66
N SER A 168 -22.97 42.44 -50.20
CA SER A 168 -22.79 43.67 -50.98
C SER A 168 -21.41 44.28 -50.72
N GLY A 169 -20.59 44.40 -51.76
CA GLY A 169 -19.34 45.16 -51.76
C GLY A 169 -18.86 45.44 -53.19
N ASP A 170 -18.35 46.63 -53.46
CA ASP A 170 -18.14 47.19 -54.81
C ASP A 170 -17.01 46.53 -55.65
N THR A 171 -16.23 45.60 -55.09
CA THR A 171 -15.19 44.85 -55.82
C THR A 171 -15.09 43.39 -55.36
N ALA A 172 -15.12 42.45 -56.31
CA ALA A 172 -14.97 41.02 -56.07
C ALA A 172 -13.75 40.48 -56.83
N VAL A 173 -12.83 39.83 -56.13
CA VAL A 173 -11.70 39.12 -56.76
C VAL A 173 -12.05 37.64 -56.81
N VAL A 174 -12.16 37.10 -58.02
CA VAL A 174 -12.46 35.68 -58.26
C VAL A 174 -11.18 35.02 -58.75
N THR A 175 -10.60 34.16 -57.91
CA THR A 175 -9.37 33.44 -58.25
C THR A 175 -9.71 32.02 -58.73
N SER A 176 -9.37 31.70 -59.99
CA SER A 176 -9.70 30.42 -60.64
C SER A 176 -8.46 29.77 -61.28
N ALA A 177 -8.38 28.44 -61.27
CA ALA A 177 -7.26 27.66 -61.82
C ALA A 177 -7.27 27.50 -63.36
N LEU A 178 -8.37 27.86 -64.04
CA LEU A 178 -8.54 27.76 -65.50
C LEU A 178 -9.10 29.09 -66.06
N PRO A 179 -8.77 29.46 -67.31
CA PRO A 179 -9.35 30.64 -67.95
C PRO A 179 -10.84 30.43 -68.23
N LEU A 180 -11.70 31.19 -67.54
CA LEU A 180 -13.16 31.11 -67.70
C LEU A 180 -13.59 31.46 -69.13
N THR A 181 -14.57 30.72 -69.65
CA THR A 181 -15.23 31.01 -70.93
C THR A 181 -16.21 32.19 -70.82
N GLU A 182 -16.55 32.83 -71.94
CA GLU A 182 -17.40 34.04 -71.95
C GLU A 182 -18.81 33.82 -71.37
N GLU A 183 -19.31 32.58 -71.37
CA GLU A 183 -20.62 32.22 -70.80
C GLU A 183 -20.59 32.10 -69.26
N GLU A 184 -19.46 31.68 -68.68
CA GLU A 184 -19.27 31.53 -67.24
C GLU A 184 -19.02 32.89 -66.58
N LYS A 185 -18.36 33.81 -67.29
CA LYS A 185 -18.21 35.23 -66.88
C LYS A 185 -19.56 35.96 -66.80
N ALA A 186 -20.54 35.58 -67.61
CA ALA A 186 -21.88 36.16 -67.59
C ALA A 186 -22.68 35.69 -66.38
N LYS A 187 -22.63 34.39 -66.05
CA LYS A 187 -23.30 33.82 -64.86
C LYS A 187 -22.69 34.32 -63.55
N ALA A 188 -21.36 34.49 -63.48
CA ALA A 188 -20.70 35.05 -62.31
C ALA A 188 -21.11 36.52 -62.05
N LYS A 189 -21.31 37.32 -63.09
CA LYS A 189 -21.81 38.71 -62.97
C LYS A 189 -23.28 38.78 -62.54
N GLU A 190 -24.11 37.86 -63.02
CA GLU A 190 -25.54 37.80 -62.68
C GLU A 190 -25.79 37.34 -61.23
N VAL A 191 -24.98 36.41 -60.72
CA VAL A 191 -25.13 35.87 -59.37
C VAL A 191 -24.51 36.78 -58.29
N LEU A 192 -23.45 37.54 -58.61
CA LEU A 192 -22.75 38.37 -57.62
C LEU A 192 -23.18 39.85 -57.60
N GLY A 193 -23.76 40.40 -58.67
CA GLY A 193 -24.37 41.74 -58.65
C GLY A 193 -23.41 42.92 -58.38
N VAL A 194 -22.11 42.80 -58.70
CA VAL A 194 -21.08 43.84 -58.45
C VAL A 194 -20.47 44.36 -59.75
N SER A 195 -20.18 45.67 -59.80
CA SER A 195 -19.77 46.45 -60.99
C SER A 195 -18.33 46.21 -61.47
N ALA A 196 -17.43 45.69 -60.61
CA ALA A 196 -16.03 45.43 -60.94
C ALA A 196 -15.56 44.09 -60.35
N VAL A 197 -15.33 43.11 -61.23
CA VAL A 197 -14.82 41.79 -60.87
C VAL A 197 -13.42 41.62 -61.47
N GLU A 198 -12.42 41.41 -60.63
CA GLU A 198 -11.02 41.18 -61.06
C GLU A 198 -10.74 39.67 -60.99
N PHE A 199 -10.47 39.06 -62.14
CA PHE A 199 -10.23 37.63 -62.25
C PHE A 199 -8.73 37.34 -62.23
N VAL A 200 -8.26 36.69 -61.18
CA VAL A 200 -6.83 36.34 -61.00
C VAL A 200 -6.67 34.85 -61.21
N VAL A 201 -5.70 34.43 -62.02
CA VAL A 201 -5.45 32.99 -62.27
C VAL A 201 -4.27 32.56 -61.41
N ASP A 202 -4.53 31.73 -60.39
CA ASP A 202 -3.50 31.14 -59.54
C ASP A 202 -3.46 29.60 -59.77
N PRO A 203 -2.37 29.06 -60.34
CA PRO A 203 -2.20 27.62 -60.55
C PRO A 203 -1.99 26.79 -59.25
N GLY A 204 -1.86 27.43 -58.08
CA GLY A 204 -1.59 26.77 -56.80
C GLY A 204 -2.79 26.09 -56.13
N ILE A 205 -4.02 26.33 -56.61
CA ILE A 205 -5.25 25.78 -56.04
C ILE A 205 -5.70 24.52 -56.80
N MET A 206 -5.81 23.39 -56.09
CA MET A 206 -6.16 22.07 -56.64
C MET A 206 -7.66 21.90 -56.99
N GLY A 207 -8.35 22.98 -57.36
CA GLY A 207 -9.78 23.01 -57.68
C GLY A 207 -10.65 23.67 -56.61
N GLY A 208 -11.70 24.37 -57.08
CA GLY A 208 -12.62 25.19 -56.27
C GLY A 208 -12.52 26.69 -56.59
N LEU A 209 -13.43 27.49 -56.03
CA LEU A 209 -13.50 28.93 -56.24
C LEU A 209 -13.25 29.66 -54.91
N VAL A 210 -12.29 30.59 -54.88
CA VAL A 210 -12.10 31.50 -53.74
C VAL A 210 -12.62 32.87 -54.15
N ILE A 211 -13.66 33.32 -53.46
CA ILE A 211 -14.26 34.64 -53.68
C ILE A 211 -13.86 35.53 -52.52
N ARG A 212 -13.18 36.64 -52.83
CA ARG A 212 -12.87 37.71 -51.88
C ARG A 212 -13.64 38.97 -52.26
N VAL A 213 -14.53 39.42 -51.38
CA VAL A 213 -15.28 40.69 -51.52
C VAL A 213 -14.95 41.56 -50.31
N GLY A 214 -14.22 42.67 -50.51
CA GLY A 214 -13.78 43.53 -49.41
C GLY A 214 -12.91 42.80 -48.38
N ASP A 215 -13.41 42.71 -47.14
CA ASP A 215 -12.73 42.08 -45.97
C ASP A 215 -13.23 40.64 -45.69
N GLN A 216 -14.06 40.07 -46.56
CA GLN A 216 -14.63 38.74 -46.38
C GLN A 216 -14.15 37.77 -47.46
N VAL A 217 -13.74 36.58 -47.02
CA VAL A 217 -13.25 35.48 -47.87
C VAL A 217 -14.19 34.30 -47.72
N VAL A 218 -14.79 33.87 -48.83
CA VAL A 218 -15.52 32.61 -48.93
C VAL A 218 -14.64 31.66 -49.73
N ASP A 219 -14.10 30.65 -49.04
CA ASP A 219 -13.20 29.64 -49.60
C ASP A 219 -13.91 28.29 -49.60
N ASP A 220 -14.39 27.88 -50.77
CA ASP A 220 -14.93 26.54 -51.00
C ASP A 220 -13.96 25.69 -51.83
N SER A 221 -12.65 25.86 -51.62
CA SER A 221 -11.65 25.00 -52.22
C SER A 221 -11.73 23.58 -51.65
N VAL A 222 -11.35 22.61 -52.47
CA VAL A 222 -11.24 21.20 -52.07
C VAL A 222 -10.32 21.03 -50.85
N ALA A 223 -9.35 21.94 -50.67
CA ALA A 223 -8.49 21.98 -49.49
C ALA A 223 -9.23 22.32 -48.19
N SER A 224 -10.20 23.25 -48.24
CA SER A 224 -11.02 23.67 -47.10
C SER A 224 -11.99 22.56 -46.65
N GLN A 225 -12.69 21.94 -47.61
CA GLN A 225 -13.60 20.82 -47.33
C GLN A 225 -12.88 19.60 -46.75
N MET A 226 -11.67 19.28 -47.25
CA MET A 226 -10.83 18.20 -46.70
C MET A 226 -10.27 18.54 -45.31
N GLY A 227 -10.04 19.82 -45.00
CA GLY A 227 -9.69 20.30 -43.66
C GLY A 227 -10.81 20.08 -42.65
N ALA A 228 -12.05 20.46 -42.99
CA ALA A 228 -13.23 20.22 -42.15
C ALA A 228 -13.54 18.71 -41.96
N LEU A 229 -13.29 17.89 -42.99
CA LEU A 229 -13.41 16.43 -42.87
C LEU A 229 -12.35 15.84 -41.92
N ARG A 230 -11.12 16.38 -41.94
CA ARG A 230 -10.05 15.97 -41.01
C ARG A 230 -10.37 16.35 -39.56
N GLU A 231 -11.01 17.49 -39.34
CA GLU A 231 -11.40 17.97 -38.00
C GLU A 231 -12.61 17.21 -37.43
N SER A 232 -13.50 16.71 -38.28
CA SER A 232 -14.65 15.87 -37.88
C SER A 232 -14.34 14.37 -37.73
N LEU A 233 -13.19 13.91 -38.24
CA LEU A 233 -12.69 12.53 -38.08
C LEU A 233 -11.57 12.41 -37.02
N SER A 234 -11.16 13.53 -36.41
CA SER A 234 -10.31 13.59 -35.22
C SER A 234 -11.13 13.41 -33.94
#